data_AF-A0A0Q6Q6F0-F1
#
_entry.id   AF-A0A0Q6Q6F0-F1
#
_cell.length_a   1.000
_cell.length_b   1.000
_cell.length_c   1.000
_cell.angle_alpha   90.00
_cell.angle_beta   90.00
_cell.angle_gamma   90.00
#
_symmetry.space_group_name_H-M   'P 1'
#
loop_
_entity.id
_entity.type
_entity.pdbx_description
1 polymer ?
#
loop_
_entity_poly.entity_id
_entity_poly.type
_entity_poly.pdbx_seq_one_letter_code
_entity_poly.pdbx_strand_id
1 'polypeptide(L)'
;MTISRYRYFYTCAFSKFESHLVAFVDEMVELDHAESTVKLYLSCINDVAKAMHIAGIAADDLDQARAAELVLAMGWIESRETYANFMMKRFVSFLAERGATREHPAGVSQSFSVNADLRSGW
;
A
#
# COMPACT_ATOMS: atom_id res chain seq x y z
N MET A 1 11.39 -2.52 22.18
CA MET A 1 10.97 -1.20 22.72
C MET A 1 11.36 -0.04 21.78
N THR A 2 11.28 -0.26 20.46
CA THR A 2 11.96 0.59 19.43
C THR A 2 10.98 1.40 18.58
N ILE A 3 9.68 1.11 18.65
CA ILE A 3 8.64 1.67 17.77
C ILE A 3 8.20 3.09 18.12
N SER A 4 8.30 3.49 19.39
CA SER A 4 7.85 4.81 19.83
C SER A 4 8.58 5.96 19.11
N ARG A 5 9.83 5.74 18.67
CA ARG A 5 10.61 6.74 17.94
C ARG A 5 10.11 6.97 16.52
N TYR A 6 9.50 5.96 15.89
CA TYR A 6 9.07 6.04 14.50
C TYR A 6 7.67 6.63 14.34
N ARG A 7 6.81 6.42 15.34
CA ARG A 7 5.43 6.90 15.32
C ARG A 7 5.33 8.41 15.08
N TYR A 8 6.23 9.19 15.69
CA TYR A 8 6.26 10.64 15.53
C TYR A 8 6.60 11.09 14.10
N PHE A 9 7.52 10.40 13.42
CA PHE A 9 7.98 10.79 12.08
C PHE A 9 7.07 10.25 10.95
N TYR A 10 6.40 9.12 11.19
CA TYR A 10 5.64 8.39 10.17
C TYR A 10 4.15 8.29 10.54
N THR A 11 3.59 9.38 11.06
CA THR A 11 2.24 9.42 11.66
C THR A 11 1.15 8.93 10.73
N CYS A 12 1.23 9.21 9.42
CA CYS A 12 0.20 8.81 8.46
C CYS A 12 0.23 7.31 8.18
N ALA A 13 1.44 6.73 8.09
CA ALA A 13 1.61 5.29 8.04
C ALA A 13 1.05 4.64 9.31
N PHE A 14 1.46 5.11 10.50
CA PHE A 14 1.01 4.55 11.77
C PHE A 14 -0.50 4.72 12.00
N SER A 15 -1.13 5.81 11.55
CA SER A 15 -2.58 5.97 11.69
C SER A 15 -3.39 5.00 10.83
N LYS A 16 -2.83 4.54 9.71
CA LYS A 16 -3.49 3.57 8.82
C LYS A 16 -3.17 2.12 9.15
N PHE A 17 -1.95 1.83 9.59
CA PHE A 17 -1.43 0.46 9.67
C PHE A 17 -0.79 0.10 11.02
N GLU A 18 -1.15 0.77 12.12
CA GLU A 18 -0.42 0.73 13.40
C GLU A 18 0.16 -0.64 13.80
N SER A 19 -0.70 -1.64 14.05
CA SER A 19 -0.28 -2.98 14.49
C SER A 19 0.54 -3.72 13.42
N HIS A 20 0.18 -3.55 12.15
CA HIS A 20 0.90 -4.16 11.03
C HIS A 20 2.27 -3.55 10.81
N LEU A 21 2.43 -2.24 10.97
CA LEU A 21 3.72 -1.56 10.88
C LEU A 21 4.64 -1.93 12.02
N VAL A 22 4.09 -2.09 13.23
CA VAL A 22 4.85 -2.60 14.37
C VAL A 22 5.44 -3.98 14.05
N ALA A 23 4.59 -4.92 13.62
CA ALA A 23 5.02 -6.26 13.28
C ALA A 23 5.98 -6.28 12.07
N PHE A 24 5.80 -5.40 11.09
CA PHE A 24 6.68 -5.30 9.92
C PHE A 24 8.07 -4.80 10.31
N VAL A 25 8.14 -3.80 11.19
CA VAL A 25 9.41 -3.29 11.71
C VAL A 25 10.12 -4.35 12.54
N ASP A 26 9.39 -5.08 13.39
CA ASP A 26 9.97 -6.16 14.19
C ASP A 26 10.53 -7.28 13.29
N GLU A 27 9.81 -7.70 12.24
CA GLU A 27 10.31 -8.67 11.25
C GLU A 27 11.57 -8.18 10.53
N MET A 28 11.61 -6.90 10.12
CA MET A 28 12.80 -6.33 9.51
C MET A 28 14.03 -6.36 10.43
N VAL A 29 13.81 -6.10 11.74
CA VAL A 29 14.87 -6.15 12.75
C VAL A 29 15.31 -7.60 13.00
N GLU A 30 14.39 -8.56 13.06
CA GLU A 30 14.72 -9.99 13.18
C GLU A 30 15.54 -10.51 11.99
N LEU A 31 15.29 -9.96 10.79
CA LEU A 31 16.05 -10.24 9.58
C LEU A 31 17.36 -9.41 9.45
N ASP A 32 17.81 -8.77 10.53
CA ASP A 32 19.06 -8.00 10.60
C ASP A 32 19.16 -6.85 9.57
N HIS A 33 18.03 -6.23 9.22
CA HIS A 33 18.07 -5.04 8.38
C HIS A 33 18.67 -3.86 9.15
N ALA A 34 19.57 -3.13 8.51
CA ALA A 34 20.09 -1.88 9.04
C ALA A 34 18.97 -0.86 9.35
N GLU A 35 19.14 -0.07 10.41
CA GLU A 35 18.18 0.97 10.80
C GLU A 35 17.88 1.96 9.66
N SER A 36 18.88 2.29 8.84
CA SER A 36 18.72 3.15 7.67
C SER A 36 17.73 2.55 6.66
N THR A 37 17.81 1.24 6.42
CA THR A 37 16.88 0.52 5.56
C THR A 37 15.46 0.55 6.13
N VAL A 38 15.29 0.30 7.42
CA VAL A 38 13.98 0.41 8.10
C VAL A 38 13.38 1.81 7.92
N LYS A 39 14.18 2.88 8.09
CA LYS A 39 13.73 4.26 7.88
C LYS A 39 13.31 4.54 6.44
N LEU A 40 14.01 3.97 5.46
CA LEU A 40 13.63 4.11 4.05
C LEU A 40 12.28 3.43 3.77
N TYR A 41 12.06 2.21 4.30
CA TYR A 41 10.76 1.53 4.19
C TYR A 41 9.65 2.37 4.80
N LEU A 42 9.83 2.83 6.03
CA LEU A 42 8.83 3.65 6.74
C LEU A 42 8.56 4.98 6.03
N SER A 43 9.58 5.61 5.45
CA SER A 43 9.40 6.82 4.65
C SER A 43 8.53 6.55 3.42
N CYS A 44 8.82 5.47 2.68
CA CYS A 44 8.04 5.09 1.50
C CYS A 44 6.59 4.76 1.85
N ILE A 45 6.38 3.93 2.88
CA ILE A 45 5.04 3.54 3.34
C ILE A 45 4.27 4.77 3.82
N ASN A 46 4.92 5.72 4.49
CA ASN A 46 4.28 6.95 4.94
C ASN A 46 3.88 7.88 3.79
N ASP A 47 4.68 7.97 2.72
CA ASP A 47 4.30 8.74 1.55
C ASP A 47 3.13 8.10 0.80
N VAL A 48 3.12 6.77 0.66
CA VAL A 48 1.94 6.05 0.13
C VAL A 48 0.72 6.22 1.02
N ALA A 49 0.88 6.15 2.35
CA ALA A 49 -0.22 6.36 3.30
C ALA A 49 -0.84 7.76 3.17
N LYS A 50 -0.03 8.80 2.92
CA LYS A 50 -0.51 10.15 2.62
C LYS A 50 -1.30 10.18 1.31
N ALA A 51 -0.78 9.54 0.26
CA ALA A 51 -1.47 9.45 -1.03
C ALA A 51 -2.82 8.73 -0.89
N MET A 52 -2.87 7.61 -0.14
CA MET A 52 -4.11 6.92 0.21
C MET A 52 -5.07 7.82 0.99
N HIS A 53 -4.58 8.61 1.94
CA HIS A 53 -5.42 9.54 2.70
C HIS A 53 -6.06 10.59 1.79
N ILE A 54 -5.29 11.17 0.88
CA ILE A 54 -5.77 12.15 -0.11
C ILE A 54 -6.80 11.51 -1.06
N ALA A 55 -6.57 10.26 -1.47
CA ALA A 55 -7.45 9.52 -2.37
C ALA A 55 -8.65 8.85 -1.68
N GLY A 56 -8.78 8.95 -0.34
CA GLY A 56 -9.85 8.28 0.41
C GLY A 56 -9.76 6.76 0.42
N ILE A 57 -8.58 6.18 0.19
CA ILE A 57 -8.35 4.73 0.14
C ILE A 57 -8.19 4.19 1.57
N ALA A 58 -8.98 3.17 1.92
CA ALA A 58 -8.89 2.47 3.18
C ALA A 58 -7.67 1.53 3.23
N ALA A 59 -7.23 1.17 4.44
CA ALA A 59 -6.04 0.34 4.63
C ALA A 59 -6.21 -1.07 4.02
N ASP A 60 -7.40 -1.62 4.11
CA ASP A 60 -7.77 -2.96 3.65
C ASP A 60 -7.98 -3.04 2.12
N ASP A 61 -8.08 -1.89 1.45
CA ASP A 61 -8.15 -1.78 -0.01
C ASP A 61 -6.76 -1.60 -0.67
N LEU A 62 -5.67 -1.65 0.12
CA LEU A 62 -4.32 -1.57 -0.42
C LEU A 62 -3.82 -2.94 -0.89
N ASP A 63 -3.80 -3.14 -2.21
CA ASP A 63 -3.14 -4.28 -2.85
C ASP A 63 -1.88 -3.84 -3.65
N GLN A 64 -1.21 -4.80 -4.29
CA GLN A 64 0.03 -4.53 -5.01
C GLN A 64 -0.20 -3.60 -6.23
N ALA A 65 -1.34 -3.74 -6.91
CA ALA A 65 -1.67 -2.94 -8.07
C ALA A 65 -1.93 -1.49 -7.65
N ARG A 66 -2.74 -1.29 -6.60
CA ARG A 66 -3.04 0.03 -6.05
C ARG A 66 -1.80 0.71 -5.48
N ALA A 67 -0.92 -0.04 -4.83
CA ALA A 67 0.35 0.50 -4.35
C ALA A 67 1.22 1.00 -5.51
N ALA A 68 1.31 0.25 -6.60
CA ALA A 68 2.06 0.66 -7.79
C ALA A 68 1.45 1.90 -8.47
N GLU A 69 0.11 1.97 -8.58
CA GLU A 69 -0.60 3.15 -9.11
C GLU A 69 -0.29 4.40 -8.27
N LEU A 70 -0.32 4.28 -6.95
CA LEU A 70 -0.01 5.39 -6.04
C LEU A 70 1.46 5.81 -6.16
N VAL A 71 2.39 4.85 -6.27
CA VAL A 71 3.82 5.12 -6.48
C VAL A 71 4.07 5.87 -7.79
N LEU A 72 3.45 5.41 -8.88
CA LEU A 72 3.54 6.06 -10.19
C LEU A 72 2.97 7.49 -10.16
N ALA A 73 1.81 7.67 -9.51
CA ALA A 73 1.14 8.97 -9.40
C ALA A 73 1.94 10.01 -8.59
N MET A 74 2.89 9.59 -7.75
CA MET A 74 3.76 10.51 -7.01
C MET A 74 4.82 11.21 -7.89
N GLY A 75 5.00 10.78 -9.14
CA GLY A 75 5.90 11.44 -10.09
C GLY A 75 7.36 11.44 -9.64
N TRP A 76 7.79 10.37 -8.95
CA TRP A 76 9.17 10.24 -8.48
C TRP A 76 10.13 9.95 -9.62
N ILE A 77 11.40 10.29 -9.42
CA ILE A 77 12.45 9.85 -10.34
C ILE A 77 12.47 8.31 -10.41
N GLU A 78 12.79 7.78 -11.59
CA GLU A 78 12.72 6.34 -11.91
C GLU A 78 13.42 5.45 -10.87
N SER A 79 14.59 5.87 -10.38
CA SER A 79 15.33 5.12 -9.36
C SER A 79 14.59 5.02 -8.03
N ARG A 80 13.93 6.11 -7.60
CA ARG A 80 13.12 6.14 -6.39
C ARG A 80 11.82 5.35 -6.60
N GLU A 81 11.21 5.45 -7.77
CA GLU A 81 10.02 4.68 -8.13
C GLU A 81 10.29 3.17 -8.09
N THR A 82 11.38 2.72 -8.71
CA THR A 82 11.77 1.30 -8.75
C THR A 82 11.94 0.73 -7.33
N TYR A 83 12.67 1.44 -6.48
CA TYR A 83 12.89 1.00 -5.11
C TYR A 83 11.60 1.07 -4.26
N ALA A 84 10.76 2.09 -4.47
CA ALA A 84 9.47 2.21 -3.81
C ALA A 84 8.53 1.06 -4.17
N ASN A 85 8.46 0.69 -5.46
CA ASN A 85 7.67 -0.45 -5.91
C ASN A 85 8.15 -1.76 -5.27
N PHE A 86 9.47 -1.96 -5.16
CA PHE A 86 10.03 -3.12 -4.46
C PHE A 86 9.62 -3.15 -2.98
N MET A 87 9.76 -2.01 -2.28
CA MET A 87 9.41 -1.89 -0.86
C MET A 87 7.93 -2.11 -0.61
N MET A 88 7.08 -1.48 -1.41
CA MET A 88 5.63 -1.60 -1.29
C MET A 88 5.16 -3.00 -1.62
N LYS A 89 5.76 -3.67 -2.60
CA LYS A 89 5.47 -5.08 -2.89
C LYS A 89 5.73 -5.95 -1.66
N ARG A 90 6.87 -5.76 -0.98
CA ARG A 90 7.19 -6.50 0.25
C ARG A 90 6.19 -6.22 1.36
N PHE A 91 5.88 -4.95 1.60
CA PHE A 91 4.94 -4.56 2.67
C PHE A 91 3.52 -5.06 2.41
N VAL A 92 3.00 -4.93 1.19
CA VAL A 92 1.66 -5.44 0.84
C VAL A 92 1.60 -6.96 0.92
N SER A 93 2.66 -7.66 0.52
CA SER A 93 2.73 -9.13 0.70
C SER A 93 2.66 -9.50 2.18
N PHE A 94 3.40 -8.78 3.03
CA PHE A 94 3.35 -8.94 4.48
C PHE A 94 1.94 -8.70 5.06
N LEU A 95 1.21 -7.71 4.53
CA LEU A 95 -0.17 -7.43 4.92
C LEU A 95 -1.11 -8.58 4.51
N ALA A 96 -0.98 -9.07 3.28
CA ALA A 96 -1.80 -10.14 2.74
C ALA A 96 -1.61 -11.46 3.52
N GLU A 97 -0.37 -11.82 3.85
CA GLU A 97 -0.04 -13.00 4.68
C GLU A 97 -0.71 -12.98 6.07
N ARG A 98 -1.06 -11.79 6.57
CA ARG A 98 -1.70 -11.59 7.88
C ARG A 98 -3.20 -11.27 7.78
N GLY A 99 -3.79 -11.41 6.60
CA GLY A 99 -5.21 -11.16 6.35
C GLY A 99 -5.63 -9.70 6.50
N ALA A 100 -4.68 -8.77 6.40
CA ALA A 100 -4.92 -7.33 6.59
C ALA A 100 -5.48 -6.64 5.33
N THR A 101 -5.34 -7.27 4.16
CA THR A 101 -5.93 -6.82 2.89
C THR A 101 -7.18 -7.63 2.63
N ARG A 102 -8.26 -6.98 2.16
CA ARG A 102 -9.35 -7.75 1.54
C ARG A 102 -8.74 -8.48 0.36
N GLU A 103 -8.89 -9.79 0.31
CA GLU A 103 -8.65 -10.52 -0.92
C GLU A 103 -9.55 -9.89 -1.98
N HIS A 104 -8.98 -9.12 -2.90
CA HIS A 104 -9.67 -8.80 -4.13
C HIS A 104 -9.75 -10.11 -4.89
N PRO A 105 -10.95 -10.72 -5.07
CA PRO A 105 -11.04 -11.89 -5.92
C PRO A 105 -10.55 -11.47 -7.30
N ALA A 106 -9.49 -12.13 -7.76
CA ALA A 106 -8.99 -11.99 -9.12
C ALA A 106 -10.10 -12.43 -10.07
N GLY A 107 -10.92 -11.50 -10.54
CA GLY A 107 -12.00 -11.78 -11.48
C GLY A 107 -13.34 -11.15 -11.16
N VAL A 108 -13.42 -9.83 -11.05
CA VAL A 108 -14.61 -9.11 -11.51
C VAL A 108 -14.14 -7.96 -12.40
N SER A 109 -13.83 -8.32 -13.65
CA SER A 109 -13.90 -7.34 -14.72
C SER A 109 -15.38 -6.97 -14.83
N GLN A 110 -15.77 -5.80 -14.31
CA GLN A 110 -17.09 -5.24 -14.57
C GLN A 110 -17.16 -4.98 -16.08
N SER A 111 -17.65 -5.98 -16.80
CA SER A 111 -18.19 -5.77 -18.14
C SER A 111 -19.40 -4.87 -17.96
N PHE A 112 -19.25 -3.59 -18.32
CA PHE A 112 -20.39 -2.73 -18.60
C PHE A 112 -21.13 -3.33 -19.80
N SER A 113 -22.06 -4.26 -19.56
CA SER A 113 -23.07 -4.63 -20.53
C SER A 113 -24.08 -3.48 -20.60
N VAL A 114 -23.86 -2.59 -21.58
CA VAL A 114 -24.88 -1.66 -22.05
C VAL A 114 -25.94 -2.48 -22.79
N ASN A 115 -26.96 -2.95 -22.08
CA ASN A 115 -28.20 -3.40 -22.71
C ASN A 115 -29.14 -2.19 -22.82
N ALA A 116 -28.87 -1.35 -23.81
CA ALA A 116 -29.86 -0.43 -24.35
C ALA A 116 -30.62 -1.18 -25.46
N ASP A 117 -31.61 -1.97 -25.05
CA ASP A 117 -32.55 -2.59 -25.98
C ASP A 117 -33.57 -1.52 -26.41
N LEU A 118 -33.20 -0.77 -27.46
CA LEU A 118 -34.09 0.14 -28.16
C LEU A 118 -35.06 -0.67 -29.01
N ARG A 119 -36.22 -1.00 -28.44
CA ARG A 119 -37.42 -1.31 -29.22
C ARG A 119 -37.90 -0.04 -29.93
N SER A 120 -37.77 0.00 -31.25
CA SER A 120 -38.86 0.41 -32.16
C SER A 120 -38.44 0.26 -33.62
N GLY A 121 -38.94 -0.80 -34.25
CA GLY A 121 -39.15 -0.86 -35.69
C GLY A 121 -40.62 -1.20 -35.93
N TRP A 122 -41.22 -0.49 -36.90
CA TRP A 122 -42.61 -0.53 -37.40
C TRP A 122 -43.64 0.30 -36.64
#